data_AF-A0A9P1YIR3-F1
#
_entry.id   AF-A0A9P1YIR3-F1
#
_cell.length_a   1.000
_cell.length_b   1.000
_cell.length_c   1.000
_cell.angle_alpha   90.00
_cell.angle_beta   90.00
_cell.angle_gamma   90.00
#
_symmetry.space_group_name_H-M   'P 1'
#
loop_
_entity.id
_entity.type
_entity.pdbx_description
1 polymer ?
#
loop_
_entity_poly.entity_id
_entity_poly.type
_entity_poly.pdbx_seq_one_letter_code
_entity_poly.pdbx_strand_id
1 'polypeptide(L)'
;YTTKGYQGKKLTISKNTLIELRQADKTVIERIKKTSRIDYEEIVKKGSKMPKHIIVENKQSLPGKAMPSSSADLLNPDGSVKQRRYYDEKGRAKEDIDFNHSDDGTHEFPHRHEWDWDRKPPRKPSK
;
A
#
# COMPACT_ATOMS: atom_id res chain seq x y z
N TYR A 1 30.85 -15.81 -47.65
CA TYR A 1 29.50 -15.52 -47.11
C TYR A 1 29.48 -14.10 -46.60
N THR A 2 28.89 -13.17 -47.36
CA THR A 2 28.77 -11.75 -47.00
C THR A 2 27.43 -11.54 -46.29
N THR A 3 27.45 -11.30 -44.98
CA THR A 3 26.28 -10.84 -44.24
C THR A 3 26.07 -9.36 -44.53
N LYS A 4 24.95 -9.03 -45.19
CA LYS A 4 24.53 -7.66 -45.52
C LYS A 4 24.40 -6.83 -44.24
N GLY A 5 25.17 -5.74 -44.16
CA GLY A 5 25.14 -4.80 -43.05
C GLY A 5 23.79 -4.10 -42.95
N TYR A 6 23.21 -4.10 -41.74
CA TYR A 6 22.08 -3.26 -41.39
C TYR A 6 22.58 -1.80 -41.37
N GLN A 7 22.25 -1.01 -42.39
CA GLN A 7 22.47 0.43 -42.35
C GLN A 7 21.40 1.06 -41.45
N GLY A 8 21.70 1.20 -40.17
CA GLY A 8 20.83 1.87 -39.22
C GLY A 8 20.59 3.31 -39.64
N LYS A 9 19.36 3.62 -40.09
CA LYS A 9 18.91 5.01 -40.26
C LYS A 9 18.95 5.69 -38.89
N LYS A 10 19.80 6.72 -38.75
CA LYS A 10 19.84 7.58 -37.56
C LYS A 10 18.56 8.43 -37.54
N LEU A 11 17.53 7.99 -36.84
CA LEU A 11 16.34 8.80 -36.60
C LEU A 11 16.72 10.04 -35.78
N THR A 12 16.60 11.21 -36.39
CA THR A 12 16.77 12.49 -35.69
C THR A 12 15.39 12.96 -35.26
N ILE A 13 15.11 12.87 -33.96
CA ILE A 13 13.85 13.32 -33.37
C ILE A 13 13.96 14.83 -33.12
N SER A 14 12.95 15.59 -33.51
CA SER A 14 12.94 17.03 -33.27
C SER A 14 12.89 17.33 -31.76
N LYS A 15 13.44 18.46 -31.32
CA LYS A 15 13.36 18.89 -29.92
C LYS A 15 11.91 19.03 -29.44
N ASN A 16 11.01 19.46 -30.32
CA ASN A 16 9.59 19.62 -30.01
C ASN A 16 8.93 18.26 -29.74
N THR A 17 9.20 17.28 -30.59
CA THR A 17 8.71 15.90 -30.41
C THR A 17 9.22 15.28 -29.10
N LEU A 18 10.46 15.57 -28.69
CA LEU A 18 10.98 15.09 -27.41
C LEU A 18 10.29 15.74 -26.19
N ILE A 19 9.86 17.00 -26.31
CA ILE A 19 9.12 17.71 -25.26
C ILE A 19 7.71 17.12 -25.13
N GLU A 20 7.02 16.89 -26.24
CA GLU A 20 5.69 16.29 -26.27
C GLU A 20 5.69 14.87 -25.66
N LEU A 21 6.66 14.04 -26.02
CA LEU A 21 6.80 12.69 -25.44
C LEU A 21 7.02 12.73 -23.92
N ARG A 22 7.88 13.62 -23.42
CA ARG A 22 8.09 13.79 -21.97
C ARG A 22 6.85 14.28 -21.24
N GLN A 23 6.07 15.16 -21.85
CA GLN A 23 4.81 15.63 -21.27
C GLN A 23 3.79 14.49 -21.23
N ALA A 24 3.65 13.72 -22.32
CA ALA A 24 2.80 12.55 -22.36
C ALA A 24 3.17 11.54 -21.26
N ASP A 25 4.46 11.21 -21.10
CA ASP A 25 4.94 10.29 -20.05
C ASP A 25 4.56 10.77 -18.64
N LYS A 26 4.72 12.06 -18.35
CA LYS A 26 4.30 12.64 -17.05
C LYS A 26 2.82 12.45 -16.80
N THR A 27 1.96 12.69 -17.80
CA THR A 27 0.51 12.55 -17.65
C THR A 27 0.09 11.09 -17.46
N VAL A 28 0.77 10.15 -18.11
CA VAL A 28 0.53 8.71 -17.94
C VAL A 28 0.92 8.28 -16.53
N ILE A 29 2.08 8.70 -16.03
CA ILE A 29 2.54 8.41 -14.66
C ILE A 29 1.56 8.96 -13.62
N GLU A 30 1.04 10.17 -13.80
CA GLU A 30 0.07 10.77 -12.88
C GLU A 30 -1.24 9.99 -12.84
N ARG A 31 -1.77 9.59 -14.01
CA ARG A 31 -2.97 8.75 -14.10
C ARG A 31 -2.77 7.40 -13.41
N ILE A 32 -1.64 6.72 -13.63
CA ILE A 32 -1.31 5.44 -13.00
C ILE A 32 -1.26 5.60 -11.47
N LYS A 33 -0.62 6.65 -10.96
CA LYS A 33 -0.57 6.94 -9.51
C LYS A 33 -1.96 7.21 -8.93
N LYS A 34 -2.81 7.92 -9.67
CA LYS A 34 -4.18 8.19 -9.24
C LYS A 34 -5.00 6.90 -9.18
N THR A 35 -4.91 6.05 -10.20
CA THR A 35 -5.58 4.75 -10.22
C THR A 35 -5.10 3.86 -9.09
N SER A 36 -3.78 3.74 -8.87
CA SER A 36 -3.25 2.90 -7.78
C SER A 36 -3.64 3.40 -6.39
N ARG A 37 -3.79 4.72 -6.20
CA ARG A 37 -4.34 5.31 -4.97
C ARG A 37 -5.81 4.96 -4.79
N ILE A 38 -6.62 5.02 -5.86
CA ILE A 38 -8.03 4.63 -5.83
C ILE A 38 -8.14 3.14 -5.45
N ASP A 39 -7.37 2.28 -6.09
CA ASP A 39 -7.34 0.84 -5.78
C ASP A 39 -6.96 0.58 -4.32
N TYR A 40 -5.96 1.32 -3.80
CA TYR A 40 -5.57 1.26 -2.39
C TYR A 40 -6.74 1.64 -1.46
N GLU A 41 -7.36 2.80 -1.70
CA GLU A 41 -8.45 3.30 -0.84
C GLU A 41 -9.67 2.38 -0.86
N GLU A 42 -10.01 1.80 -2.02
CA GLU A 42 -11.07 0.82 -2.12
C GLU A 42 -10.76 -0.47 -1.34
N ILE A 43 -9.53 -0.99 -1.42
CA ILE A 43 -9.13 -2.20 -0.69
C ILE A 43 -9.19 -1.95 0.81
N VAL A 44 -8.66 -0.81 1.28
CA VAL A 44 -8.71 -0.42 2.70
C VAL A 44 -10.16 -0.29 3.15
N LYS A 45 -11.01 0.41 2.39
CA LYS A 45 -12.43 0.59 2.69
C LYS A 45 -13.18 -0.74 2.77
N LYS A 46 -12.93 -1.66 1.83
CA LYS A 46 -13.49 -3.03 1.84
C LYS A 46 -12.92 -3.88 2.98
N GLY A 47 -11.84 -3.44 3.61
CA GLY A 47 -11.14 -4.19 4.64
C GLY A 47 -10.46 -5.44 4.09
N SER A 48 -10.18 -5.51 2.79
CA SER A 48 -9.54 -6.67 2.14
C SER A 48 -8.01 -6.62 2.29
N LYS A 49 -7.33 -7.73 1.98
CA LYS A 49 -5.86 -7.78 1.96
C LYS A 49 -5.32 -6.96 0.79
N MET A 50 -4.26 -6.20 1.01
CA MET A 50 -3.48 -5.60 -0.08
C MET A 50 -2.81 -6.71 -0.91
N PRO A 51 -2.51 -6.51 -2.20
CA PRO A 51 -1.78 -7.50 -3.01
C PRO A 51 -0.44 -7.89 -2.38
N LYS A 52 0.22 -6.90 -1.76
CA LYS A 52 1.37 -7.11 -0.90
C LYS A 52 0.88 -7.33 0.53
N HIS A 53 0.80 -8.59 0.93
CA HIS A 53 0.29 -8.98 2.25
C HIS A 53 1.25 -9.92 2.96
N ILE A 54 1.41 -9.74 4.27
CA ILE A 54 2.14 -10.67 5.12
C ILE A 54 1.28 -11.09 6.31
N ILE A 55 1.56 -12.28 6.83
CA ILE A 55 1.03 -12.73 8.11
C ILE A 55 2.16 -12.57 9.13
N VAL A 56 1.85 -12.00 10.29
CA VAL A 56 2.78 -11.85 11.40
C VAL A 56 2.31 -12.76 12.52
N GLU A 57 3.15 -13.72 12.88
CA GLU A 57 2.91 -14.67 13.96
C GLU A 57 3.79 -14.34 15.17
N ASN A 58 3.44 -14.89 16.34
CA ASN A 58 4.24 -14.82 17.57
C ASN A 58 4.57 -13.38 18.02
N LYS A 59 3.67 -12.42 17.76
CA LYS A 59 3.77 -11.03 18.21
C LYS A 59 2.51 -10.57 18.92
N GLN A 60 2.67 -9.61 19.83
CA GLN A 60 1.55 -8.96 20.50
C GLN A 60 0.89 -7.86 19.65
N SER A 61 1.63 -7.32 18.68
CA SER A 61 1.19 -6.22 17.82
C SER A 61 1.89 -6.30 16.46
N LEU A 62 1.22 -5.81 15.43
CA LEU A 62 1.84 -5.49 14.15
C LEU A 62 2.87 -4.36 14.30
N PRO A 63 3.91 -4.30 13.46
CA PRO A 63 4.89 -3.21 13.51
C PRO A 63 4.30 -1.90 12.99
N GLY A 64 4.79 -0.76 13.48
CA GLY A 64 4.37 0.56 12.98
C GLY A 64 4.87 0.86 11.57
N LYS A 65 5.90 0.16 11.09
CA LYS A 65 6.41 0.27 9.72
C LYS A 65 6.57 -1.11 9.08
N ALA A 66 6.29 -1.20 7.79
CA ALA A 66 6.49 -2.38 6.95
C ALA A 66 6.69 -1.96 5.48
N MET A 67 6.47 -2.88 4.55
CA MET A 67 6.59 -2.60 3.12
C MET A 67 5.58 -1.52 2.67
N PRO A 68 5.97 -0.58 1.79
CA PRO A 68 5.05 0.39 1.20
C PRO A 68 3.82 -0.23 0.52
N SER A 69 2.67 0.44 0.67
CA SER A 69 1.39 0.07 0.05
C SER A 69 1.04 -1.40 0.25
N SER A 70 1.21 -1.88 1.49
CA SER A 70 1.01 -3.27 1.89
C SER A 70 0.01 -3.40 3.04
N SER A 71 -0.31 -4.62 3.40
CA SER A 71 -1.06 -4.94 4.61
C SER A 71 -0.42 -6.08 5.38
N ALA A 72 -0.72 -6.16 6.67
CA ALA A 72 -0.32 -7.30 7.50
C ALA A 72 -1.48 -7.77 8.36
N ASP A 73 -1.61 -9.09 8.54
CA ASP A 73 -2.54 -9.69 9.51
C ASP A 73 -1.76 -10.21 10.71
N LEU A 74 -2.29 -9.97 11.91
CA LEU A 74 -1.93 -10.65 13.13
C LEU A 74 -3.01 -11.69 13.42
N LEU A 75 -2.61 -12.94 13.63
CA LEU A 75 -3.54 -14.04 13.88
C LEU A 75 -3.71 -14.33 15.37
N ASN A 76 -4.88 -14.86 15.71
CA ASN A 76 -5.14 -15.56 16.95
C ASN A 76 -4.52 -16.97 16.94
N PRO A 77 -4.41 -17.64 18.10
CA PRO A 77 -3.93 -19.02 18.16
C PRO A 77 -4.74 -20.01 17.31
N ASP A 78 -6.02 -19.74 17.08
CA ASP A 78 -6.92 -20.56 16.25
C ASP A 78 -6.80 -20.27 14.73
N GLY A 79 -5.91 -19.34 14.34
CA GLY A 79 -5.70 -18.92 12.95
C GLY A 79 -6.67 -17.85 12.44
N SER A 80 -7.66 -17.43 13.24
CA SER A 80 -8.53 -16.31 12.89
C SER A 80 -7.75 -14.99 12.90
N VAL A 81 -8.16 -14.02 12.07
CA VAL A 81 -7.50 -12.70 12.06
C VAL A 81 -7.89 -11.96 13.32
N LYS A 82 -6.90 -11.53 14.10
CA LYS A 82 -7.06 -10.66 15.28
C LYS A 82 -7.09 -9.19 14.86
N GLN A 83 -6.13 -8.80 14.02
CA GLN A 83 -5.95 -7.43 13.55
C GLN A 83 -5.41 -7.43 12.12
N ARG A 84 -5.87 -6.49 11.29
CA ARG A 84 -5.26 -6.15 9.99
C ARG A 84 -4.74 -4.73 10.02
N ARG A 85 -3.48 -4.51 9.62
CA ARG A 85 -2.89 -3.18 9.45
C ARG A 85 -2.64 -2.86 7.99
N TYR A 86 -2.92 -1.63 7.59
CA TYR A 86 -2.54 -1.07 6.29
C TYR A 86 -1.37 -0.10 6.42
N TYR A 87 -0.45 -0.17 5.47
CA TYR A 87 0.71 0.73 5.38
C TYR A 87 0.58 1.66 4.19
N ASP A 88 0.95 2.93 4.38
CA ASP A 88 0.94 3.95 3.34
C ASP A 88 2.05 3.72 2.29
N GLU A 89 2.13 4.59 1.29
CA GLU A 89 3.17 4.58 0.23
C GLU A 89 4.61 4.74 0.76
N LYS A 90 4.79 5.08 2.03
CA LYS A 90 6.08 5.18 2.72
C LYS A 90 6.32 4.02 3.68
N GLY A 91 5.41 3.04 3.72
CA GLY A 91 5.49 1.89 4.60
C GLY A 91 5.12 2.19 6.05
N ARG A 92 4.47 3.32 6.34
CA ARG A 92 4.00 3.68 7.68
C ARG A 92 2.59 3.18 7.91
N ALA A 93 2.31 2.63 9.09
CA ALA A 93 0.97 2.29 9.53
C ALA A 93 0.02 3.47 9.29
N LYS A 94 -1.13 3.20 8.68
CA LYS A 94 -2.14 4.19 8.36
C LYS A 94 -3.45 3.89 9.06
N GLU A 95 -3.86 2.62 9.03
CA GLU A 95 -5.13 2.18 9.59
C GLU A 95 -5.02 0.74 10.10
N ASP A 96 -5.68 0.48 11.22
CA ASP A 96 -5.90 -0.84 11.79
C ASP A 96 -7.39 -1.21 11.74
N ILE A 97 -7.67 -2.46 11.41
CA ILE A 97 -8.95 -3.11 11.63
C ILE A 97 -8.72 -4.14 12.74
N ASP A 98 -9.36 -3.98 13.89
CA ASP A 98 -9.40 -5.04 14.88
C ASP A 98 -10.66 -5.88 14.66
N PHE A 99 -10.50 -7.18 14.55
CA PHE A 99 -11.59 -8.14 14.38
C PHE A 99 -12.05 -8.73 15.70
N ASN A 100 -11.18 -8.70 16.71
CA ASN A 100 -11.49 -9.08 18.08
C ASN A 100 -10.41 -8.54 19.03
N HIS A 101 -10.82 -8.16 20.22
CA HIS A 101 -9.98 -8.08 21.42
C HIS A 101 -10.88 -8.09 22.65
N SER A 102 -10.30 -8.36 23.82
CA SER A 102 -11.01 -8.14 25.09
C SER A 102 -11.28 -6.64 25.27
N ASP A 103 -12.49 -6.29 25.68
CA ASP A 103 -12.93 -4.93 26.01
C ASP A 103 -14.00 -4.94 27.10
N ASP A 104 -14.64 -3.79 27.34
CA ASP A 104 -15.77 -3.63 28.25
C ASP A 104 -17.12 -4.06 27.65
N GLY A 105 -17.12 -4.68 26.47
CA GLY A 105 -18.30 -5.17 25.75
C GLY A 105 -19.08 -4.09 24.99
N THR A 106 -18.54 -2.88 24.86
CA THR A 106 -19.27 -1.75 24.24
C THR A 106 -18.99 -1.54 22.76
N HIS A 107 -18.01 -2.23 22.17
CA HIS A 107 -17.61 -2.06 20.78
C HIS A 107 -18.15 -3.17 19.87
N GLU A 108 -18.64 -2.78 18.68
CA GLU A 108 -18.96 -3.72 17.60
C GLU A 108 -17.71 -4.03 16.77
N PHE A 109 -17.47 -5.32 16.52
CA PHE A 109 -16.40 -5.78 15.65
C PHE A 109 -16.90 -6.10 14.24
N PRO A 110 -16.06 -5.90 13.20
CA PRO A 110 -14.72 -5.33 13.27
C PRO A 110 -14.75 -3.80 13.39
N HIS A 111 -13.84 -3.22 14.19
CA HIS A 111 -13.71 -1.77 14.27
C HIS A 111 -12.39 -1.25 13.70
N ARG A 112 -12.42 0.00 13.26
CA ARG A 112 -11.28 0.66 12.61
C ARG A 112 -10.66 1.72 13.49
N HIS A 113 -9.34 1.85 13.40
CA HIS A 113 -8.55 2.90 14.03
C HIS A 113 -7.56 3.49 13.04
N GLU A 114 -7.54 4.82 12.94
CA GLU A 114 -6.46 5.50 12.23
C GLU A 114 -5.19 5.50 13.07
N TRP A 115 -4.02 5.38 12.42
CA TRP A 115 -2.75 5.39 13.13
C TRP A 115 -2.25 6.81 13.36
N ASP A 116 -2.00 7.15 14.62
CA ASP A 116 -1.51 8.47 15.01
C ASP A 116 0.03 8.44 15.14
N TRP A 117 0.70 9.14 14.23
CA TRP A 117 2.16 9.30 14.19
C TRP A 117 2.69 10.44 15.06
N ASP A 118 1.82 11.32 15.52
CA ASP A 118 2.20 12.47 16.35
C ASP A 118 2.28 12.07 17.84
N ARG A 119 1.64 10.94 18.21
CA ARG A 119 1.82 10.30 19.52
C ARG A 119 3.23 9.76 19.76
N LYS A 120 3.63 9.74 21.03
CA LYS A 120 4.92 9.22 21.50
C LYS A 120 4.69 8.12 22.57
N PRO A 121 4.95 6.83 22.27
CA PRO A 121 5.26 6.28 20.95
C PRO A 121 4.05 6.33 20.00
N PRO A 122 4.27 6.33 18.66
CA PRO A 122 3.21 6.26 17.66
C PRO A 122 2.32 5.04 17.88
N ARG A 123 1.00 5.24 17.86
CA ARG A 123 0.02 4.18 18.11
C ARG A 123 -1.35 4.56 17.59
N LYS A 124 -2.16 3.56 17.27
CA LYS A 124 -3.62 3.75 17.14
C LYS A 124 -4.19 4.37 18.44
N PRO A 125 -5.17 5.29 18.35
CA PRO A 125 -5.90 5.79 19.52
C PRO A 125 -6.53 4.65 20.32
N SER A 126 -6.68 4.86 21.63
CA SER A 126 -7.61 4.04 22.42
C SER A 126 -9.02 4.48 22.06
N LYS A 127 -9.90 3.53 21.73
CA LYS A 127 -11.35 3.75 21.79
C LYS A 127 -11.83 3.51 23.20
#